data_AF-A0AAJ0PG90-F1
#
_entry.id   AF-A0AAJ0PG90-F1
#
_cell.length_a   1.000
_cell.length_b   1.000
_cell.length_c   1.000
_cell.angle_alpha   90.00
_cell.angle_beta   90.00
_cell.angle_gamma   90.00
#
_symmetry.space_group_name_H-M   'P 1'
#
loop_
_entity.id
_entity.type
_entity.pdbx_description
1 polymer ?
#
loop_
_entity_poly.entity_id
_entity_poly.type
_entity_poly.pdbx_seq_one_letter_code
_entity_poly.pdbx_strand_id
1 'polypeptide(L)'
;MTAVTQTFNIDGGDKSERLSFGEMDEALAYDATDGEERLGSRVYFGYELYKLYSANKFNIQRRLIEAFDDDVKVGTLDEIQVWLNTANVSLSQECGLDLEVDGVSLRLNRSTPDQRVHLLFSGEDIPAGLTDNADGTLRVDANASDNARFETTAIDHLFIYGTPQFQNRVYEQLALLSGYPDLKKALDAARQGYANVPDIVLMQCHAGPAQQGPGFDLSRVIPAKYADLLPGEYTAVLYDPYQAKGLDGLTALARMLQDAYEALAPGVLLPAQGTDI
;
A
#
# COMPACT_ATOMS: atom_id res chain seq x y z
N MET A 1 -12.53 43.15 16.62
CA MET A 1 -11.60 42.84 15.51
C MET A 1 -11.82 41.39 15.15
N THR A 2 -12.22 41.09 13.92
CA THR A 2 -12.13 39.72 13.40
C THR A 2 -10.66 39.40 13.21
N ALA A 3 -10.17 38.32 13.84
CA ALA A 3 -8.84 37.82 13.53
C ALA A 3 -8.84 37.37 12.08
N VAL A 4 -7.90 37.86 11.28
CA VAL A 4 -7.68 37.33 9.93
C VAL A 4 -6.90 36.04 10.14
N THR A 5 -7.61 34.91 10.14
CA THR A 5 -6.96 33.58 10.15
C THR A 5 -6.15 33.45 8.87
N GLN A 6 -4.82 33.45 9.01
CA GLN A 6 -3.93 33.37 7.86
C GLN A 6 -3.94 31.93 7.33
N THR A 7 -4.48 31.73 6.13
CA THR A 7 -4.36 30.44 5.43
C THR A 7 -2.92 30.22 4.99
N PHE A 8 -2.31 29.11 5.38
CA PHE A 8 -1.01 28.70 4.87
C PHE A 8 -1.18 27.91 3.58
N ASN A 9 -0.59 28.39 2.48
CA ASN A 9 -0.56 27.65 1.22
C ASN A 9 0.58 26.62 1.28
N ILE A 10 0.23 25.35 1.15
CA ILE A 10 1.17 24.25 1.04
C ILE A 10 1.35 23.92 -0.44
N ASP A 11 2.59 23.93 -0.93
CA ASP A 11 2.92 23.50 -2.27
C ASP A 11 3.28 22.01 -2.24
N GLY A 12 2.38 21.16 -2.76
CA GLY A 12 2.63 19.72 -2.92
C GLY A 12 3.73 19.41 -3.93
N GLY A 13 4.18 20.40 -4.71
CA GLY A 13 5.33 20.33 -5.60
C GLY A 13 6.68 20.55 -4.92
N ASP A 14 6.71 21.04 -3.67
CA ASP A 14 7.97 21.39 -3.02
C ASP A 14 8.87 20.17 -2.76
N LYS A 15 10.18 20.41 -2.88
CA LYS A 15 11.29 19.49 -2.65
C LYS A 15 12.44 20.16 -1.86
N SER A 16 12.20 21.33 -1.25
CA SER A 16 13.22 22.16 -0.60
C SER A 16 13.84 21.53 0.66
N GLU A 17 13.02 20.91 1.52
CA GLU A 17 13.46 20.27 2.76
C GLU A 17 13.31 18.74 2.68
N ARG A 18 14.34 18.04 2.16
CA ARG A 18 14.37 16.58 2.09
C ARG A 18 14.65 15.96 3.46
N LEU A 19 13.73 15.12 3.94
CA LEU A 19 13.82 14.39 5.20
C LEU A 19 14.54 13.05 5.06
N SER A 20 14.21 12.28 4.03
CA SER A 20 14.81 10.97 3.77
C SER A 20 14.77 10.62 2.28
N PHE A 21 15.60 9.67 1.86
CA PHE A 21 15.58 9.05 0.54
C PHE A 21 16.33 7.71 0.59
N GLY A 22 16.04 6.82 -0.34
CA GLY A 22 16.75 5.56 -0.48
C GLY A 22 15.99 4.55 -1.31
N GLU A 23 16.43 3.29 -1.25
CA GLU A 23 15.63 2.15 -1.64
C GLU A 23 14.78 1.70 -0.44
N MET A 24 13.58 1.17 -0.67
CA MET A 24 12.81 0.53 0.40
C MET A 24 13.28 -0.92 0.59
N ASP A 25 13.66 -1.27 1.81
CA ASP A 25 14.26 -2.57 2.17
C ASP A 25 13.42 -3.80 1.76
N GLU A 26 12.12 -3.60 1.52
CA GLU A 26 11.13 -4.59 1.06
C GLU A 26 11.52 -5.28 -0.28
N ALA A 27 12.46 -4.69 -1.04
CA ALA A 27 12.98 -5.19 -2.31
C ALA A 27 14.25 -6.07 -2.21
N LEU A 28 14.97 -6.05 -1.08
CA LEU A 28 16.36 -6.55 -0.99
C LEU A 28 16.52 -8.08 -1.04
N ALA A 29 15.43 -8.85 -1.11
CA ALA A 29 15.51 -10.31 -1.10
C ALA A 29 16.08 -10.93 -2.40
N TYR A 30 16.18 -10.16 -3.49
CA TYR A 30 16.79 -10.62 -4.73
C TYR A 30 18.33 -10.63 -4.72
N ASP A 31 19.00 -9.88 -3.82
CA ASP A 31 20.46 -9.74 -3.80
C ASP A 31 21.20 -10.80 -2.95
N ALA A 32 20.48 -11.61 -2.15
CA ALA A 32 21.07 -12.48 -1.13
C ALA A 32 21.14 -13.97 -1.54
N THR A 33 21.90 -14.29 -2.59
CA THR A 33 22.32 -15.69 -2.86
C THR A 33 23.78 -15.80 -3.28
N ASP A 34 24.64 -16.27 -2.37
CA ASP A 34 25.90 -17.04 -2.47
C ASP A 34 26.68 -17.15 -3.80
N GLY A 35 26.69 -16.10 -4.64
CA GLY A 35 27.54 -16.01 -5.83
C GLY A 35 27.04 -16.69 -7.11
N GLU A 36 25.76 -17.07 -7.19
CA GLU A 36 25.13 -17.45 -8.47
C GLU A 36 24.29 -16.30 -9.02
N GLU A 37 24.59 -15.87 -10.26
CA GLU A 37 23.78 -14.91 -11.01
C GLU A 37 22.39 -15.49 -11.29
N ARG A 38 21.37 -15.02 -10.56
CA ARG A 38 19.99 -15.43 -10.82
C ARG A 38 19.42 -14.65 -12.01
N LEU A 39 18.98 -15.40 -13.03
CA LEU A 39 18.19 -14.92 -14.15
C LEU A 39 16.76 -14.58 -13.69
N GLY A 40 16.55 -13.39 -13.14
CA GLY A 40 15.22 -12.88 -12.75
C GLY A 40 15.25 -11.37 -12.55
N SER A 41 14.12 -10.70 -12.86
CA SER A 41 14.01 -9.25 -12.72
C SER A 41 14.06 -8.83 -11.24
N ARG A 42 14.80 -7.77 -10.96
CA ARG A 42 14.87 -7.12 -9.66
C ARG A 42 13.78 -6.06 -9.56
N VAL A 43 12.70 -6.37 -8.84
CA VAL A 43 11.66 -5.38 -8.50
C VAL A 43 12.11 -4.58 -7.27
N TYR A 44 12.27 -3.26 -7.41
CA TYR A 44 12.65 -2.38 -6.29
C TYR A 44 11.94 -1.04 -6.28
N PHE A 45 11.98 -0.36 -5.13
CA PHE A 45 11.28 0.91 -4.90
C PHE A 45 12.24 1.99 -4.42
N GLY A 46 12.50 2.98 -5.27
CA GLY A 46 13.15 4.22 -4.84
C GLY A 46 12.13 5.11 -4.13
N TYR A 47 12.48 5.69 -2.98
CA TYR A 47 11.62 6.63 -2.27
C TYR A 47 12.34 7.94 -1.95
N GLU A 48 11.58 9.03 -1.95
CA GLU A 48 11.97 10.35 -1.45
C GLU A 48 10.88 10.87 -0.50
N LEU A 49 11.29 11.48 0.61
CA LEU A 49 10.42 12.10 1.58
C LEU A 49 10.84 13.55 1.83
N TYR A 50 9.91 14.48 1.66
CA TYR A 50 10.13 15.92 1.84
C TYR A 50 9.17 16.47 2.89
N LYS A 51 9.63 17.41 3.71
CA LYS A 51 8.80 18.18 4.63
C LYS A 51 8.17 19.35 3.87
N LEU A 52 6.85 19.47 3.97
CA LEU A 52 6.09 20.61 3.44
C LEU A 52 5.67 21.57 4.56
N TYR A 53 5.28 21.03 5.72
CA TYR A 53 4.87 21.81 6.88
C TYR A 53 4.97 20.99 8.18
N SER A 54 5.13 21.65 9.32
CA SER A 54 5.03 20.99 10.63
C SER A 54 4.54 21.96 11.70
N ALA A 55 3.61 21.49 12.52
CA ALA A 55 3.12 22.14 13.72
C ALA A 55 2.95 21.11 14.85
N ASN A 56 2.64 21.58 16.06
CA ASN A 56 2.55 20.74 17.26
C ASN A 56 1.57 19.55 17.14
N LYS A 57 0.50 19.69 16.34
CA LYS A 57 -0.57 18.69 16.20
C LYS A 57 -0.55 17.91 14.89
N PHE A 58 0.28 18.32 13.92
CA PHE A 58 0.31 17.68 12.61
C PHE A 58 1.59 17.95 11.83
N ASN A 59 1.91 17.04 10.93
CA ASN A 59 3.07 17.10 10.05
C ASN A 59 2.63 16.79 8.63
N ILE A 60 3.08 17.61 7.67
CA ILE A 60 2.75 17.47 6.26
C ILE A 60 4.02 17.19 5.49
N GLN A 61 4.03 16.08 4.77
CA GLN A 61 5.15 15.60 3.98
C GLN A 61 4.69 15.30 2.57
N ARG A 62 5.60 15.40 1.60
CA ARG A 62 5.44 14.78 0.30
C ARG A 62 6.24 13.49 0.29
N ARG A 63 5.58 12.39 -0.05
CA ARG A 63 6.22 11.10 -0.34
C ARG A 63 6.15 10.86 -1.84
N LEU A 64 7.31 10.70 -2.46
CA LEU A 64 7.45 10.24 -3.84
C LEU A 64 8.04 8.84 -3.80
N ILE A 65 7.46 7.91 -4.57
CA ILE A 65 7.97 6.55 -4.72
C ILE A 65 7.97 6.20 -6.19
N GLU A 66 9.08 5.66 -6.68
CA GLU A 66 9.21 5.12 -8.03
C GLU A 66 9.45 3.62 -7.95
N ALA A 67 8.63 2.85 -8.66
CA ALA A 67 8.74 1.40 -8.74
C ALA A 67 9.49 1.01 -10.02
N PHE A 68 10.46 0.12 -9.86
CA PHE A 68 11.34 -0.35 -10.92
C PHE A 68 11.21 -1.88 -11.07
N ASP A 69 11.37 -2.32 -12.31
CA ASP A 69 11.44 -3.70 -12.77
C ASP A 69 12.74 -3.76 -13.60
N ASP A 70 13.81 -4.27 -12.98
CA ASP A 70 15.20 -3.99 -13.38
C ASP A 70 15.44 -2.47 -13.55
N ASP A 71 15.97 -2.02 -14.70
CA ASP A 71 16.19 -0.61 -15.01
C ASP A 71 14.93 0.13 -15.50
N VAL A 72 13.78 -0.55 -15.58
CA VAL A 72 12.54 0.02 -16.16
C VAL A 72 11.62 0.56 -15.06
N LYS A 73 11.34 1.87 -15.07
CA LYS A 73 10.32 2.44 -14.19
C LYS A 73 8.91 1.99 -14.62
N VAL A 74 8.29 1.15 -13.80
CA VAL A 74 6.94 0.59 -14.00
C VAL A 74 5.84 1.31 -13.21
N GLY A 75 6.19 2.14 -12.24
CA GLY A 75 5.21 2.88 -11.44
C GLY A 75 5.75 4.15 -10.79
N THR A 76 4.82 5.05 -10.43
CA THR A 76 5.10 6.21 -9.59
C THR A 76 3.92 6.47 -8.64
N LEU A 77 4.21 6.72 -7.38
CA LEU A 77 3.30 7.26 -6.38
C LEU A 77 3.80 8.65 -5.96
N ASP A 78 2.98 9.68 -6.15
CA ASP A 78 3.21 11.02 -5.58
C ASP A 78 2.05 11.33 -4.63
N GLU A 79 2.36 11.56 -3.35
CA GLU A 79 1.38 11.66 -2.27
C GLU A 79 1.77 12.74 -1.26
N ILE A 80 0.81 13.59 -0.89
CA ILE A 80 0.90 14.47 0.28
C ILE A 80 0.37 13.69 1.49
N GLN A 81 1.26 13.36 2.43
CA GLN A 81 0.92 12.70 3.68
C GLN A 81 0.73 13.73 4.80
N VAL A 82 -0.47 13.79 5.35
CA VAL A 82 -0.86 14.66 6.47
C VAL A 82 -1.03 13.79 7.71
N TRP A 83 0.01 13.72 8.53
CA TRP A 83 0.01 13.00 9.80
C TRP A 83 -0.65 13.86 10.89
N LEU A 84 -1.71 13.35 11.51
CA LEU A 84 -2.62 14.09 12.39
C LEU A 84 -2.65 13.47 13.79
N ASN A 85 -2.29 14.25 14.81
CA ASN A 85 -2.32 13.88 16.23
C ASN A 85 -3.46 14.64 16.96
N THR A 86 -4.59 14.79 16.27
CA THR A 86 -5.80 15.47 16.75
C THR A 86 -7.00 15.07 15.88
N ALA A 87 -8.17 14.87 16.49
CA ALA A 87 -9.46 14.81 15.80
C ALA A 87 -10.07 16.20 15.51
N ASN A 88 -9.44 17.30 15.92
CA ASN A 88 -9.89 18.66 15.59
C ASN A 88 -9.51 19.04 14.16
N VAL A 89 -10.16 18.41 13.19
CA VAL A 89 -9.87 18.51 11.75
C VAL A 89 -11.16 18.74 10.97
N SER A 90 -11.14 19.71 10.04
CA SER A 90 -12.21 19.90 9.07
C SER A 90 -11.64 20.08 7.66
N LEU A 91 -12.44 19.74 6.65
CA LEU A 91 -12.04 19.70 5.25
C LEU A 91 -13.11 20.39 4.40
N SER A 92 -12.68 21.27 3.50
CA SER A 92 -13.49 21.75 2.38
C SER A 92 -12.81 21.41 1.06
N GLN A 93 -13.63 21.05 0.06
CA GLN A 93 -13.19 20.77 -1.31
C GLN A 93 -13.83 21.71 -2.35
N GLU A 94 -14.59 22.73 -1.91
CA GLU A 94 -15.40 23.58 -2.80
C GLU A 94 -14.57 24.41 -3.80
N CYS A 95 -13.35 24.81 -3.43
CA CYS A 95 -12.50 25.72 -4.20
C CYS A 95 -11.04 25.24 -4.31
N GLY A 96 -10.79 23.97 -4.03
CA GLY A 96 -9.47 23.42 -3.72
C GLY A 96 -9.52 22.63 -2.41
N LEU A 97 -8.43 21.94 -2.06
CA LEU A 97 -8.38 21.08 -0.87
C LEU A 97 -7.92 21.91 0.34
N ASP A 98 -8.89 22.52 1.01
CA ASP A 98 -8.69 23.37 2.18
C ASP A 98 -8.88 22.54 3.46
N LEU A 99 -7.88 22.53 4.32
CA LEU A 99 -7.82 21.72 5.54
C LEU A 99 -7.65 22.65 6.74
N GLU A 100 -8.52 22.56 7.75
CA GLU A 100 -8.28 23.19 9.05
C GLU A 100 -7.87 22.12 10.05
N VAL A 101 -6.72 22.32 10.71
CA VAL A 101 -6.23 21.44 11.77
C VAL A 101 -5.93 22.27 13.02
N ASP A 102 -6.68 22.00 14.09
CA ASP A 102 -6.54 22.68 15.39
C ASP A 102 -6.57 24.23 15.30
N GLY A 103 -7.45 24.76 14.43
CA GLY A 103 -7.57 26.20 14.15
C GLY A 103 -6.52 26.77 13.18
N VAL A 104 -5.61 25.94 12.65
CA VAL A 104 -4.68 26.34 11.58
C VAL A 104 -5.32 26.04 10.23
N SER A 105 -5.70 27.08 9.49
CA SER A 105 -6.24 26.95 8.13
C SER A 105 -5.11 26.74 7.12
N LEU A 106 -5.24 25.74 6.26
CA LEU A 106 -4.27 25.31 5.26
C LEU A 106 -4.95 25.18 3.90
N ARG A 107 -4.21 25.41 2.82
CA ARG A 107 -4.62 25.10 1.45
C ARG A 107 -3.60 24.16 0.83
N LEU A 108 -3.99 22.92 0.53
CA LEU A 108 -3.13 21.91 -0.07
C LEU A 108 -3.19 22.01 -1.60
N ASN A 109 -2.16 22.62 -2.20
CA ASN A 109 -2.05 22.78 -3.64
C ASN A 109 -1.34 21.55 -4.21
N ARG A 110 -2.10 20.64 -4.84
CA ARG A 110 -1.54 19.46 -5.51
C ARG A 110 -0.60 19.86 -6.66
N SER A 111 0.54 19.18 -6.78
CA SER A 111 1.52 19.35 -7.86
C SER A 111 1.01 18.89 -9.22
N THR A 112 0.14 17.86 -9.21
CA THR A 112 -0.53 17.28 -10.38
C THR A 112 -1.96 16.87 -9.99
N PRO A 113 -2.91 16.74 -10.93
CA PRO A 113 -4.27 16.30 -10.62
C PRO A 113 -4.33 14.94 -9.90
N ASP A 114 -3.43 14.02 -10.28
CA ASP A 114 -3.34 12.66 -9.74
C ASP A 114 -2.53 12.56 -8.43
N GLN A 115 -1.89 13.64 -7.96
CA GLN A 115 -1.16 13.63 -6.68
C GLN A 115 -2.15 13.37 -5.55
N ARG A 116 -1.94 12.28 -4.81
CA ARG A 116 -2.84 11.86 -3.72
C ARG A 116 -2.69 12.77 -2.51
N VAL A 117 -3.74 12.86 -1.70
CA VAL A 117 -3.67 13.46 -0.37
C VAL A 117 -4.13 12.41 0.63
N HIS A 118 -3.31 12.12 1.64
CA HIS A 118 -3.59 11.09 2.63
C HIS A 118 -3.61 11.70 4.03
N LEU A 119 -4.79 11.77 4.63
CA LEU A 119 -5.00 12.15 6.03
C LEU A 119 -4.82 10.90 6.91
N LEU A 120 -3.80 10.93 7.77
CA LEU A 120 -3.31 9.80 8.56
C LEU A 120 -3.50 10.13 10.05
N PHE A 121 -4.61 9.67 10.64
CA PHE A 121 -4.96 9.93 12.03
C PHE A 121 -4.22 8.97 12.97
N SER A 122 -3.21 9.48 13.67
CA SER A 122 -2.29 8.69 14.50
C SER A 122 -2.86 8.41 15.89
N GLY A 123 -3.64 7.33 16.01
CA GLY A 123 -4.29 6.94 17.27
C GLY A 123 -5.51 7.78 17.65
N GLU A 124 -6.06 8.53 16.68
CA GLU A 124 -7.28 9.32 16.81
C GLU A 124 -8.36 8.74 15.88
N ASP A 125 -9.63 8.91 16.24
CA ASP A 125 -10.78 8.56 15.38
C ASP A 125 -10.94 9.58 14.25
N ILE A 126 -11.45 9.13 13.10
CA ILE A 126 -11.77 10.01 11.97
C ILE A 126 -13.00 10.86 12.33
N PRO A 127 -12.93 12.20 12.21
CA PRO A 127 -14.09 13.08 12.43
C PRO A 127 -15.27 12.74 11.52
N ALA A 128 -16.47 12.69 12.10
CA ALA A 128 -17.70 12.40 11.37
C ALA A 128 -17.91 13.40 10.21
N GLY A 129 -18.21 12.88 9.03
CA GLY A 129 -18.45 13.67 7.83
C GLY A 129 -17.22 14.10 7.04
N LEU A 130 -15.99 13.86 7.54
CA LEU A 130 -14.75 14.30 6.87
C LEU A 130 -14.57 13.68 5.47
N THR A 131 -15.11 12.48 5.25
CA THR A 131 -15.01 11.72 4.00
C THR A 131 -16.21 11.85 3.07
N ASP A 132 -17.31 12.47 3.50
CA ASP A 132 -18.62 12.36 2.84
C ASP A 132 -18.67 12.91 1.41
N ASN A 133 -17.67 13.72 1.02
CA ASN A 133 -17.50 14.26 -0.32
C ASN A 133 -16.06 14.09 -0.84
N ALA A 134 -15.29 13.11 -0.36
CA ALA A 134 -13.92 12.87 -0.79
C ALA A 134 -13.83 12.60 -2.30
N ASP A 135 -12.97 13.33 -3.03
CA ASP A 135 -12.60 12.94 -4.38
C ASP A 135 -11.74 11.65 -4.36
N GLY A 136 -11.62 10.97 -5.50
CA GLY A 136 -10.88 9.69 -5.58
C GLY A 136 -9.37 9.78 -5.34
N THR A 137 -8.82 10.97 -5.07
CA THR A 137 -7.41 11.20 -4.74
C THR A 137 -7.19 11.49 -3.24
N LEU A 138 -8.26 11.78 -2.50
CA LEU A 138 -8.25 11.93 -1.05
C LEU A 138 -8.42 10.58 -0.35
N ARG A 139 -7.53 10.30 0.60
CA ARG A 139 -7.53 9.12 1.47
C ARG A 139 -7.57 9.56 2.91
N VAL A 140 -8.28 8.81 3.74
CA VAL A 140 -8.43 9.10 5.16
C VAL A 140 -8.39 7.78 5.92
N ASP A 141 -7.42 7.61 6.81
CA ASP A 141 -7.29 6.39 7.62
C ASP A 141 -7.09 6.69 9.11
N ALA A 142 -7.78 5.90 9.93
CA ALA A 142 -7.69 5.91 11.39
C ALA A 142 -6.56 5.00 11.88
N ASN A 143 -6.08 5.24 13.09
CA ASN A 143 -5.03 4.43 13.73
C ASN A 143 -3.77 4.25 12.86
N ALA A 144 -3.42 5.30 12.10
CA ALA A 144 -2.32 5.30 11.17
C ALA A 144 -0.97 5.15 11.90
N SER A 145 -0.05 4.41 11.29
CA SER A 145 1.34 4.29 11.72
C SER A 145 2.25 4.03 10.51
N ASP A 146 3.50 4.46 10.61
CA ASP A 146 4.59 4.13 9.71
C ASP A 146 5.16 2.72 9.94
N ASN A 147 4.89 2.13 11.11
CA ASN A 147 5.41 0.82 11.49
C ASN A 147 4.65 -0.31 10.77
N ALA A 148 5.27 -0.86 9.72
CA ALA A 148 4.80 -2.08 9.07
C ALA A 148 4.83 -3.27 10.03
N ARG A 149 3.84 -4.17 9.93
CA ARG A 149 3.74 -5.38 10.74
C ARG A 149 3.15 -6.53 9.94
N PHE A 150 3.42 -7.75 10.39
CA PHE A 150 2.83 -8.98 9.85
C PHE A 150 1.58 -9.37 10.65
N GLU A 151 0.50 -9.74 9.96
CA GLU A 151 -0.71 -10.32 10.57
C GLU A 151 -1.33 -11.43 9.72
N THR A 152 -2.11 -12.30 10.37
CA THR A 152 -2.89 -13.38 9.76
C THR A 152 -4.27 -12.91 9.28
N THR A 153 -4.89 -13.62 8.33
CA THR A 153 -6.28 -13.37 7.94
C THR A 153 -7.21 -14.50 8.36
N ALA A 154 -8.53 -14.32 8.16
CA ALA A 154 -9.53 -15.37 8.32
C ALA A 154 -9.57 -16.37 7.14
N ILE A 155 -8.68 -16.20 6.15
CA ILE A 155 -8.48 -17.09 5.01
C ILE A 155 -7.17 -17.83 5.26
N ASP A 156 -7.23 -19.15 5.43
CA ASP A 156 -6.03 -19.98 5.64
C ASP A 156 -5.00 -19.76 4.52
N HIS A 157 -3.70 -19.81 4.83
CA HIS A 157 -2.61 -19.56 3.86
C HIS A 157 -2.63 -18.15 3.21
N LEU A 158 -3.40 -17.20 3.76
CA LEU A 158 -3.36 -15.80 3.36
C LEU A 158 -2.97 -14.90 4.54
N PHE A 159 -1.91 -14.13 4.35
CA PHE A 159 -1.31 -13.25 5.35
C PHE A 159 -1.15 -11.83 4.79
N ILE A 160 -0.90 -10.86 5.67
CA ILE A 160 -0.73 -9.45 5.30
C ILE A 160 0.52 -8.87 5.97
N TYR A 161 1.37 -8.19 5.21
CA TYR A 161 2.49 -7.42 5.71
C TYR A 161 2.44 -5.97 5.21
N GLY A 162 2.45 -5.01 6.13
CA GLY A 162 2.44 -3.58 5.81
C GLY A 162 1.93 -2.73 6.97
N THR A 163 1.71 -1.44 6.71
CA THR A 163 1.23 -0.48 7.72
C THR A 163 -0.19 -0.79 8.22
N PRO A 164 -0.60 -0.37 9.43
CA PRO A 164 -1.94 -0.62 9.96
C PRO A 164 -3.06 -0.10 9.04
N GLN A 165 -2.88 1.06 8.41
CA GLN A 165 -3.83 1.61 7.45
C GLN A 165 -3.99 0.72 6.21
N PHE A 166 -2.90 0.19 5.64
CA PHE A 166 -2.96 -0.79 4.56
C PHE A 166 -3.69 -2.07 5.00
N GLN A 167 -3.34 -2.62 6.17
CA GLN A 167 -3.99 -3.82 6.70
C GLN A 167 -5.50 -3.62 6.90
N ASN A 168 -5.92 -2.50 7.48
CA ASN A 168 -7.33 -2.19 7.70
C ASN A 168 -8.11 -2.19 6.37
N ARG A 169 -7.57 -1.60 5.30
CA ARG A 169 -8.20 -1.63 3.97
C ARG A 169 -8.30 -3.02 3.37
N VAL A 170 -7.26 -3.84 3.51
CA VAL A 170 -7.31 -5.24 3.06
C VAL A 170 -8.34 -6.03 3.88
N TYR A 171 -8.42 -5.83 5.20
CA TYR A 171 -9.44 -6.47 6.04
C TYR A 171 -10.86 -6.02 5.71
N GLU A 172 -11.10 -4.72 5.44
CA GLU A 172 -12.38 -4.20 4.96
C GLU A 172 -12.82 -4.93 3.68
N GLN A 173 -11.93 -5.04 2.70
CA GLN A 173 -12.19 -5.76 1.45
C GLN A 173 -12.45 -7.25 1.71
N LEU A 174 -11.59 -7.94 2.47
CA LEU A 174 -11.75 -9.37 2.77
C LEU A 174 -13.06 -9.67 3.53
N ALA A 175 -13.52 -8.79 4.43
CA ALA A 175 -14.80 -8.94 5.12
C ALA A 175 -16.00 -8.91 4.15
N LEU A 176 -15.92 -8.06 3.11
CA LEU A 176 -16.97 -7.93 2.09
C LEU A 176 -17.11 -9.19 1.21
N LEU A 177 -16.08 -10.06 1.07
CA LEU A 177 -16.16 -11.29 0.25
C LEU A 177 -17.39 -12.15 0.56
N SER A 178 -17.85 -12.16 1.81
CA SER A 178 -19.05 -12.89 2.24
C SER A 178 -20.35 -12.44 1.53
N GLY A 179 -20.42 -11.19 1.08
CA GLY A 179 -21.53 -10.64 0.30
C GLY A 179 -21.45 -10.94 -1.20
N TYR A 180 -20.34 -11.49 -1.70
CA TYR A 180 -20.06 -11.70 -3.12
C TYR A 180 -19.78 -13.20 -3.38
N PRO A 181 -20.83 -14.05 -3.37
CA PRO A 181 -20.68 -15.50 -3.36
C PRO A 181 -19.95 -16.05 -4.60
N ASP A 182 -20.11 -15.41 -5.77
CA ASP A 182 -19.43 -15.84 -7.00
C ASP A 182 -17.92 -15.53 -6.96
N LEU A 183 -17.50 -14.36 -6.43
CA LEU A 183 -16.09 -14.04 -6.20
C LEU A 183 -15.48 -15.02 -5.20
N LYS A 184 -16.19 -15.26 -4.07
CA LYS A 184 -15.74 -16.24 -3.07
C LYS A 184 -15.58 -17.63 -3.69
N LYS A 185 -16.54 -18.07 -4.51
CA LYS A 185 -16.50 -19.37 -5.18
C LYS A 185 -15.36 -19.48 -6.19
N ALA A 186 -15.04 -18.41 -6.93
CA ALA A 186 -13.88 -18.38 -7.82
C ALA A 186 -12.56 -18.53 -7.03
N LEU A 187 -12.41 -17.77 -5.94
CA LEU A 187 -11.25 -17.85 -5.06
C LEU A 187 -11.12 -19.22 -4.38
N ASP A 188 -12.22 -19.79 -3.89
CA ASP A 188 -12.27 -21.15 -3.32
C ASP A 188 -11.87 -22.20 -4.37
N ALA A 189 -12.29 -22.04 -5.64
CA ALA A 189 -11.99 -22.98 -6.72
C ALA A 189 -10.51 -22.93 -7.14
N ALA A 190 -9.91 -21.74 -7.24
CA ALA A 190 -8.48 -21.60 -7.52
C ALA A 190 -7.61 -22.33 -6.47
N ARG A 191 -8.03 -22.27 -5.20
CA ARG A 191 -7.36 -22.95 -4.07
C ARG A 191 -7.58 -24.46 -4.02
N GLN A 192 -8.68 -24.98 -4.58
CA GLN A 192 -8.96 -26.42 -4.62
C GLN A 192 -8.06 -27.22 -5.58
N GLY A 193 -7.29 -26.56 -6.46
CA GLY A 193 -6.34 -27.21 -7.35
C GLY A 193 -5.09 -27.78 -6.66
N TYR A 194 -4.94 -27.56 -5.36
CA TYR A 194 -3.71 -27.83 -4.60
C TYR A 194 -3.85 -28.99 -3.60
N ALA A 195 -2.82 -29.83 -3.51
CA ALA A 195 -2.67 -30.80 -2.42
C ALA A 195 -2.28 -30.10 -1.10
N ASN A 196 -1.39 -29.10 -1.18
CA ASN A 196 -1.06 -28.16 -0.12
C ASN A 196 -1.23 -26.75 -0.70
N VAL A 197 -2.10 -25.92 -0.13
CA VAL A 197 -2.34 -24.55 -0.61
C VAL A 197 -1.07 -23.71 -0.37
N PRO A 198 -0.57 -22.96 -1.35
CA PRO A 198 0.62 -22.13 -1.17
C PRO A 198 0.32 -20.94 -0.26
N ASP A 199 1.28 -20.59 0.60
CA ASP A 199 1.20 -19.40 1.44
C ASP A 199 1.37 -18.13 0.60
N ILE A 200 0.38 -17.24 0.65
CA ILE A 200 0.39 -15.92 0.01
C ILE A 200 0.48 -14.83 1.07
N VAL A 201 1.42 -13.90 0.89
CA VAL A 201 1.55 -12.71 1.73
C VAL A 201 1.25 -11.46 0.91
N LEU A 202 0.15 -10.79 1.24
CA LEU A 202 -0.20 -9.48 0.69
C LEU A 202 0.73 -8.43 1.30
N MET A 203 1.68 -7.95 0.50
CA MET A 203 2.61 -6.91 0.88
C MET A 203 2.11 -5.55 0.38
N GLN A 204 2.31 -4.50 1.17
CA GLN A 204 1.92 -3.15 0.77
C GLN A 204 2.68 -2.71 -0.50
N CYS A 205 1.99 -2.60 -1.63
CA CYS A 205 2.59 -2.01 -2.83
C CYS A 205 2.69 -0.50 -2.64
N HIS A 206 3.87 0.02 -2.95
CA HIS A 206 4.17 1.43 -2.84
C HIS A 206 4.03 2.19 -4.16
N ALA A 207 4.14 1.54 -5.33
CA ALA A 207 3.67 2.06 -6.62
C ALA A 207 3.58 0.95 -7.67
N GLY A 208 2.60 1.03 -8.59
CA GLY A 208 2.50 0.15 -9.76
C GLY A 208 1.38 -0.91 -9.71
N PRO A 209 1.31 -1.80 -10.72
CA PRO A 209 0.41 -2.96 -10.72
C PRO A 209 0.83 -3.99 -9.67
N ALA A 210 -0.01 -5.01 -9.46
CA ALA A 210 0.37 -6.13 -8.59
C ALA A 210 1.53 -6.93 -9.20
N GLN A 211 2.50 -7.29 -8.37
CA GLN A 211 3.70 -8.04 -8.73
C GLN A 211 3.83 -9.25 -7.80
N GLN A 212 4.36 -10.37 -8.29
CA GLN A 212 4.43 -11.66 -7.59
C GLN A 212 5.85 -12.23 -7.63
N GLY A 213 6.32 -12.86 -6.54
CA GLY A 213 7.65 -13.48 -6.50
C GLY A 213 8.03 -14.13 -5.16
N PRO A 214 9.27 -14.65 -5.04
CA PRO A 214 9.74 -15.44 -3.87
C PRO A 214 9.91 -14.66 -2.54
N GLY A 215 9.60 -13.36 -2.50
CA GLY A 215 9.33 -12.62 -1.25
C GLY A 215 10.54 -12.14 -0.41
N PHE A 216 10.25 -11.23 0.52
CA PHE A 216 11.16 -10.29 1.23
C PHE A 216 12.12 -10.86 2.31
N ASP A 217 12.17 -12.17 2.59
CA ASP A 217 12.71 -12.70 3.87
C ASP A 217 11.96 -12.13 5.11
N LEU A 218 10.64 -12.35 5.14
CA LEU A 218 9.76 -12.01 6.27
C LEU A 218 10.19 -12.59 7.62
N SER A 219 11.11 -13.56 7.67
CA SER A 219 11.57 -14.17 8.93
C SER A 219 12.13 -13.16 9.93
N ARG A 220 12.63 -12.02 9.44
CA ARG A 220 13.14 -10.89 10.22
C ARG A 220 12.07 -10.07 10.94
N VAL A 221 10.83 -10.11 10.45
CA VAL A 221 9.72 -9.24 10.88
C VAL A 221 8.48 -10.01 11.36
N ILE A 222 8.40 -11.32 11.11
CA ILE A 222 7.35 -12.20 11.63
C ILE A 222 7.44 -12.25 13.18
N PRO A 223 6.38 -11.85 13.91
CA PRO A 223 6.31 -12.05 15.35
C PRO A 223 6.45 -13.53 15.71
N ALA A 224 7.21 -13.86 16.76
CA ALA A 224 7.46 -15.25 17.17
C ALA A 224 6.18 -16.11 17.37
N LYS A 225 5.03 -15.48 17.71
CA LYS A 225 3.70 -16.12 17.77
C LYS A 225 3.19 -16.73 16.45
N TYR A 226 3.82 -16.38 15.33
CA TYR A 226 3.45 -16.79 13.98
C TYR A 226 4.60 -17.48 13.22
N ALA A 227 5.76 -17.70 13.86
CA ALA A 227 6.93 -18.31 13.20
C ALA A 227 6.64 -19.72 12.68
N ASP A 228 5.78 -20.48 13.37
CA ASP A 228 5.34 -21.82 12.96
C ASP A 228 4.33 -21.80 11.79
N LEU A 229 3.79 -20.64 11.41
CA LEU A 229 2.76 -20.51 10.37
C LEU A 229 3.32 -20.25 8.96
N LEU A 230 4.58 -19.83 8.86
CA LEU A 230 5.27 -19.49 7.61
C LEU A 230 6.67 -20.10 7.63
N PRO A 231 6.81 -21.40 7.31
CA PRO A 231 8.04 -22.17 7.49
C PRO A 231 9.18 -21.81 6.51
N GLY A 232 8.98 -20.84 5.61
CA GLY A 232 10.03 -20.22 4.79
C GLY A 232 9.65 -20.02 3.32
N GLU A 233 8.80 -20.88 2.77
CA GLU A 233 8.32 -20.77 1.38
C GLU A 233 6.97 -20.04 1.33
N TYR A 234 6.92 -18.89 0.67
CA TYR A 234 5.69 -18.13 0.42
C TYR A 234 5.82 -17.31 -0.86
N THR A 235 4.68 -16.91 -1.42
CA THR A 235 4.63 -15.93 -2.52
C THR A 235 4.24 -14.57 -1.95
N ALA A 236 5.12 -13.58 -2.11
CA ALA A 236 4.76 -12.19 -1.87
C ALA A 236 3.93 -11.68 -3.04
N VAL A 237 2.82 -11.00 -2.75
CA VAL A 237 2.03 -10.28 -3.75
C VAL A 237 1.89 -8.82 -3.32
N LEU A 238 2.48 -7.93 -4.12
CA LEU A 238 2.45 -6.49 -3.86
C LEU A 238 1.07 -5.93 -4.23
N TYR A 239 0.41 -5.25 -3.29
CA TYR A 239 -0.95 -4.74 -3.45
C TYR A 239 -1.14 -3.28 -2.98
N ASP A 240 -1.69 -2.40 -3.84
CA ASP A 240 -2.17 -1.06 -3.47
C ASP A 240 -3.72 -1.13 -3.38
N PRO A 241 -4.32 -1.23 -2.18
CA PRO A 241 -5.77 -1.36 -2.01
C PRO A 241 -6.55 -0.13 -2.46
N TYR A 242 -5.83 0.95 -2.75
CA TYR A 242 -6.37 2.23 -3.17
C TYR A 242 -6.19 2.48 -4.70
N GLN A 243 -5.64 1.52 -5.48
CA GLN A 243 -5.55 1.55 -6.97
C GLN A 243 -6.70 0.80 -7.65
N ALA A 244 -7.94 1.09 -7.25
CA ALA A 244 -9.13 0.50 -7.85
C ALA A 244 -9.57 1.28 -9.12
N LYS A 245 -8.75 1.27 -10.18
CA LYS A 245 -9.07 1.96 -11.45
C LYS A 245 -10.18 1.23 -12.23
N GLY A 246 -11.44 1.57 -11.94
CA GLY A 246 -12.62 1.12 -12.71
C GLY A 246 -13.21 -0.23 -12.30
N LEU A 247 -12.62 -0.89 -11.31
CA LEU A 247 -13.21 -1.99 -10.55
C LEU A 247 -13.44 -1.49 -9.11
N ASP A 248 -14.37 -2.08 -8.37
CA ASP A 248 -14.38 -1.89 -6.92
C ASP A 248 -13.16 -2.59 -6.28
N GLY A 249 -12.70 -2.09 -5.12
CA GLY A 249 -11.47 -2.58 -4.48
C GLY A 249 -11.52 -4.06 -4.11
N LEU A 250 -12.71 -4.59 -3.79
CA LEU A 250 -12.92 -6.01 -3.52
C LEU A 250 -12.71 -6.86 -4.78
N THR A 251 -13.31 -6.47 -5.91
CA THR A 251 -13.12 -7.17 -7.19
C THR A 251 -11.65 -7.12 -7.64
N ALA A 252 -10.94 -6.02 -7.36
CA ALA A 252 -9.49 -5.93 -7.62
C ALA A 252 -8.68 -6.90 -6.75
N LEU A 253 -8.95 -6.95 -5.43
CA LEU A 253 -8.30 -7.89 -4.50
C LEU A 253 -8.57 -9.35 -4.89
N ALA A 254 -9.84 -9.70 -5.11
CA ALA A 254 -10.26 -11.07 -5.39
C ALA A 254 -9.67 -11.61 -6.70
N ARG A 255 -9.60 -10.78 -7.76
CA ARG A 255 -8.95 -11.16 -9.02
C ARG A 255 -7.45 -11.35 -8.87
N MET A 256 -6.75 -10.41 -8.24
CA MET A 256 -5.31 -10.56 -7.99
C MET A 256 -4.99 -11.82 -7.20
N LEU A 257 -5.79 -12.15 -6.18
CA LEU A 257 -5.62 -13.40 -5.42
C LEU A 257 -5.89 -14.64 -6.28
N GLN A 258 -6.92 -14.61 -7.13
CA GLN A 258 -7.20 -15.67 -8.09
C GLN A 258 -6.02 -15.86 -9.06
N ASP A 259 -5.54 -14.77 -9.68
CA ASP A 259 -4.43 -14.79 -10.63
C ASP A 259 -3.14 -15.36 -9.98
N ALA A 260 -2.88 -15.04 -8.70
CA ALA A 260 -1.77 -15.60 -7.93
C ALA A 260 -1.92 -17.12 -7.66
N TYR A 261 -3.11 -17.56 -7.24
CA TYR A 261 -3.41 -19.00 -7.08
C TYR A 261 -3.50 -19.75 -8.42
N GLU A 262 -3.69 -19.09 -9.56
CA GLU A 262 -3.64 -19.74 -10.88
C GLU A 262 -2.19 -19.82 -11.40
N ALA A 263 -1.37 -18.78 -11.21
CA ALA A 263 0.03 -18.76 -11.63
C ALA A 263 0.90 -19.81 -10.91
N LEU A 264 0.63 -20.05 -9.63
CA LEU A 264 1.34 -21.04 -8.81
C LEU A 264 0.85 -22.48 -9.05
N ALA A 265 -0.12 -22.73 -9.94
CA ALA A 265 -0.78 -24.03 -10.04
C ALA A 265 0.18 -25.11 -10.55
N PRO A 266 0.12 -26.37 -10.03
CA PRO A 266 1.13 -27.41 -10.34
C PRO A 266 1.27 -27.81 -11.82
N GLY A 267 0.38 -27.34 -12.71
CA GLY A 267 0.43 -27.57 -14.16
C GLY A 267 0.87 -26.36 -14.99
N VAL A 268 1.16 -25.20 -14.38
CA VAL A 268 1.49 -23.95 -15.10
C VAL A 268 3.00 -23.71 -15.21
N LEU A 269 3.80 -24.31 -14.31
CA LEU A 269 5.27 -24.23 -14.33
C LEU A 269 5.89 -25.24 -15.32
N LEU A 270 5.80 -24.95 -16.62
CA LEU A 270 6.69 -25.52 -17.63
C LEU A 270 7.16 -24.42 -18.62
N PRO A 271 8.40 -23.92 -18.49
CA PRO A 271 9.12 -23.46 -19.67
C PRO A 271 9.23 -24.64 -20.64
N ALA A 272 8.99 -24.40 -21.94
CA ALA A 272 9.14 -25.46 -22.93
C ALA A 272 10.57 -26.03 -22.89
N GLN A 273 10.71 -27.34 -22.62
CA GLN A 273 11.98 -28.02 -22.86
C GLN A 273 12.29 -27.90 -24.35
N GLY A 274 13.53 -27.52 -24.66
CA GLY A 274 13.89 -26.99 -25.96
C GLY A 274 13.63 -27.96 -27.11
N THR A 275 13.06 -27.43 -28.19
CA THR A 275 13.46 -27.86 -29.52
C THR A 275 14.85 -27.30 -29.80
N ASP A 276 15.87 -28.09 -29.50
CA ASP A 276 17.16 -27.97 -30.17
C ASP A 276 17.00 -28.15 -31.71
N ILE A 277 18.03 -27.70 -32.42
CA ILE A 277 18.14 -27.45 -33.87
C ILE A 277 17.88 -28.70 -34.73
#